data_AF-A0A349J745-F1
#
_entry.id   AF-A0A349J745-F1
#
_cell.length_a   1.000
_cell.length_b   1.000
_cell.length_c   1.000
_cell.angle_alpha   90.00
_cell.angle_beta   90.00
_cell.angle_gamma   90.00
#
_symmetry.space_group_name_H-M   'P 1'
#
loop_
_entity.id
_entity.type
_entity.pdbx_description
1 polymer ?
#
loop_
_entity_poly.entity_id
_entity_poly.type
_entity_poly.pdbx_seq_one_letter_code
_entity_poly.pdbx_strand_id
1 'polypeptide(L)' 'MPAILVCWTPADGEEREEQWPSLERFRAWAQAEGLACTWRAYAAAEDGEWELTDEGRIGGVSRPGPRPG' A
#
# COMPACT_ATOMS: atom_id res chain seq x y z
N MET A 1 -9.57 17.21 2.66
CA MET A 1 -9.21 15.99 3.41
C MET A 1 -7.73 15.78 3.17
N PRO A 2 -6.90 15.58 4.20
CA PRO A 2 -5.46 15.39 3.98
C PRO A 2 -5.25 14.11 3.16
N ALA A 3 -4.55 14.22 2.03
CA ALA A 3 -4.12 13.09 1.24
C ALA A 3 -2.73 12.66 1.73
N ILE A 4 -2.51 11.36 1.88
CA ILE A 4 -1.19 10.79 2.13
C ILE A 4 -0.53 10.43 0.81
N LEU A 5 0.79 10.48 0.74
CA LEU A 5 1.55 9.96 -0.39
C LEU A 5 1.86 8.49 -0.11
N VAL A 6 1.56 7.59 -1.04
CA VAL A 6 1.88 6.17 -0.92
C VAL A 6 2.81 5.78 -2.06
N CYS A 7 4.03 5.40 -1.73
CA CYS A 7 4.97 4.78 -2.66
C CYS A 7 4.90 3.27 -2.50
N TRP A 8 4.47 2.55 -3.53
CA TRP A 8 4.35 1.10 -3.49
C TRP A 8 5.03 0.43 -4.67
N THR A 9 5.64 -0.72 -4.41
CA THR A 9 6.41 -1.48 -5.38
C THR A 9 5.80 -2.87 -5.49
N PRO A 10 5.16 -3.21 -6.62
CA PRO A 10 4.65 -4.55 -6.84
C PRO A 10 5.80 -5.55 -6.92
N ALA A 11 5.52 -6.81 -6.59
CA ALA A 11 6.51 -7.89 -6.68
C ALA A 11 7.11 -8.04 -8.10
N ASP A 12 6.37 -7.61 -9.12
CA ASP A 12 6.69 -7.76 -10.53
C ASP A 12 7.38 -6.54 -11.17
N GLY A 13 7.62 -5.44 -10.44
CA GLY A 13 8.07 -4.24 -11.14
C GLY A 13 8.44 -3.02 -10.33
N GLU A 14 8.26 -1.88 -10.96
CA GLU A 14 8.78 -0.59 -10.54
C GLU A 14 7.91 0.08 -9.48
N GLU A 15 8.56 0.89 -8.66
CA GLU A 15 7.90 1.72 -7.67
C GLU A 15 6.89 2.69 -8.32
N ARG A 16 5.73 2.79 -7.68
CA ARG A 16 4.61 3.66 -8.03
C ARG A 16 4.37 4.61 -6.90
N GLU A 17 4.26 5.89 -7.19
CA GLU A 17 3.90 6.92 -6.24
C GLU A 17 2.48 7.42 -6.54
N GLU A 18 1.59 7.38 -5.55
CA GLU A 18 0.21 7.82 -5.70
C GLU A 18 -0.35 8.43 -4.41
N GLN A 19 -1.23 9.42 -4.53
CA GLN A 19 -1.88 10.06 -3.40
C GLN A 19 -3.19 9.38 -3.04
N TRP A 20 -3.35 9.04 -1.76
CA TRP A 20 -4.52 8.33 -1.25
C TRP A 20 -5.22 9.13 -0.14
N PRO A 21 -6.56 9.00 -0.01
CA PRO A 21 -7.29 9.66 1.08
C PRO A 21 -6.90 9.16 2.48
N SER A 22 -6.39 7.93 2.56
CA SER A 22 -5.90 7.29 3.79
C SER A 22 -5.19 5.98 3.44
N LEU A 23 -4.34 5.52 4.34
CA LEU A 23 -3.61 4.27 4.16
C LEU A 23 -4.54 3.04 4.15
N GLU A 24 -5.61 3.09 4.94
CA GLU A 24 -6.63 2.04 4.98
C GLU A 24 -7.31 1.85 3.61
N ARG A 25 -7.60 2.96 2.90
CA ARG A 25 -8.15 2.91 1.54
C ARG A 25 -7.19 2.25 0.55
N PHE A 26 -5.91 2.62 0.59
CA PHE A 26 -4.89 1.99 -0.23
C PHE A 26 -4.79 0.49 0.05
N ARG A 27 -4.69 0.10 1.32
CA ARG A 27 -4.60 -1.31 1.73
C ARG A 27 -5.82 -2.11 1.29
N ALA A 28 -7.02 -1.56 1.47
CA ALA A 28 -8.26 -2.22 1.05
C ALA A 28 -8.32 -2.40 -0.48
N TRP A 29 -7.91 -1.40 -1.25
CA TRP A 29 -7.81 -1.50 -2.71
C TRP A 29 -6.79 -2.56 -3.13
N ALA A 30 -5.56 -2.50 -2.62
CA ALA A 30 -4.51 -3.46 -2.99
C ALA A 30 -4.88 -4.90 -2.61
N GLN A 31 -5.56 -5.11 -1.48
CA GLN A 31 -6.10 -6.42 -1.11
C GLN A 31 -7.23 -6.87 -2.05
N ALA A 32 -8.13 -5.98 -2.45
CA ALA A 32 -9.22 -6.30 -3.38
C ALA A 32 -8.68 -6.69 -4.78
N GLU A 33 -7.62 -6.02 -5.24
CA GLU A 33 -6.90 -6.35 -6.47
C GLU A 33 -6.06 -7.63 -6.36
N GLY A 34 -5.88 -8.17 -5.14
CA GLY A 34 -4.97 -9.28 -4.88
C GLY A 34 -3.50 -8.93 -5.14
N LEU A 35 -3.15 -7.65 -5.06
CA LEU A 35 -1.83 -7.13 -5.34
C LEU A 35 -0.84 -7.53 -4.25
N ALA A 36 0.29 -8.13 -4.64
CA ALA A 36 1.42 -8.34 -3.76
C ALA A 36 2.44 -7.21 -3.96
N CYS A 37 2.61 -6.36 -2.95
CA CYS A 37 3.52 -5.21 -3.04
C CYS A 37 4.10 -4.81 -1.68
N THR A 38 5.27 -4.18 -1.67
CA THR A 38 5.74 -3.36 -0.54
C THR A 38 5.22 -1.94 -0.69
N TRP A 39 4.97 -1.23 0.40
CA TRP A 39 4.47 0.14 0.36
C TRP A 39 5.05 0.97 1.50
N ARG A 40 5.16 2.27 1.27
CA ARG A 40 5.65 3.32 2.17
C ARG A 40 4.68 4.48 2.10
N ALA A 41 4.22 4.95 3.25
CA ALA A 41 3.20 5.97 3.38
C ALA A 41 3.78 7.22 4.04
N TYR A 42 3.58 8.37 3.42
CA TYR A 42 4.08 9.64 3.87
C TYR A 42 2.93 10.61 4.17
N ALA A 43 3.05 11.34 5.26
CA ALA A 43 2.15 12.45 5.57
C ALA A 43 2.87 13.77 5.30
N ALA A 44 2.11 14.78 4.89
CA ALA A 44 2.62 16.13 4.78
C ALA A 44 2.91 16.68 6.18
N ALA A 45 4.16 17.03 6.43
CA ALA A 45 4.59 17.73 7.63
C ALA A 45 4.16 19.21 7.59
N GLU A 46 4.22 19.88 8.75
CA GLU A 46 3.93 21.32 8.83
C GLU A 46 4.93 22.17 8.01
N ASP A 47 6.14 21.64 7.75
CA ASP A 47 7.18 22.29 6.94
C ASP A 47 7.00 22.07 5.42
N GLY A 48 6.00 21.27 5.00
CA GLY A 48 5.76 20.93 3.60
C GLY A 48 6.62 19.77 3.06
N GLU A 49 7.47 19.19 3.90
CA GLU A 49 8.17 17.94 3.61
C GLU A 49 7.26 16.72 3.82
N TRP A 50 7.55 15.63 3.11
CA TRP A 50 6.84 14.36 3.29
C TRP A 50 7.59 13.49 4.30
N GLU A 51 6.97 13.24 5.45
CA GLU A 51 7.55 12.39 6.48
C GLU A 51 6.99 10.97 6.36
N LEU A 52 7.88 9.97 6.38
CA LEU A 52 7.49 8.57 6.39
C LEU A 52 6.74 8.28 7.70
N THR A 53 5.46 7.95 7.58
CA THR A 53 4.58 7.67 8.72
C THR A 53 4.36 6.20 8.96
N ASP A 54 4.41 5.39 7.90
CA ASP A 54 4.15 3.95 7.98
C ASP A 54 4.78 3.24 6.77
N GLU A 55 5.18 2.00 6.94
CA GLU A 55 5.63 1.16 5.84
C GLU A 55 5.22 -0.29 6.07
N GLY A 56 5.15 -1.06 5.00
CA GLY A 56 4.82 -2.47 5.13
C GLY A 56 4.77 -3.21 3.82
N ARG A 57 4.20 -4.41 3.89
CA ARG A 57 4.01 -5.27 2.74
C ARG A 57 2.60 -5.85 2.72
N ILE A 58 2.03 -5.95 1.54
CA ILE A 58 0.81 -6.70 1.27
C ILE A 58 1.28 -8.01 0.64
N GLY A 59 1.18 -9.09 1.41
CA GLY A 59 1.37 -10.43 0.87
C GLY A 59 0.13 -10.77 0.07
N GLY A 60 0.31 -11.11 -1.22
CA GLY A 60 -0.79 -11.58 -2.05
C GLY A 60 -1.53 -12.67 -1.29
N VAL A 61 -2.86 -12.54 -1.21
CA VAL A 61 -3.72 -13.54 -0.58
C VAL A 61 -3.43 -14.86 -1.27
N SER A 62 -2.65 -15.72 -0.61
CA SER A 62 -2.66 -17.13 -0.91
C SER A 62 -4.09 -17.55 -0.59
N ARG A 63 -4.95 -17.63 -1.61
CA ARG A 63 -6.23 -18.34 -1.47
C ARG A 63 -5.88 -19.64 -0.77
N PRO A 64 -6.44 -19.94 0.42
CA PRO A 64 -6.30 -21.28 0.95
C PRO A 64 -6.91 -22.20 -0.10
N GLY A 65 -6.07 -22.99 -0.77
CA GLY A 65 -6.52 -24.00 -1.71
C GLY A 65 -7.55 -24.90 -1.02
N PRO A 66 -8.55 -25.42 -1.74
CA PRO A 66 -9.52 -26.33 -1.13
C PRO A 66 -8.75 -27.47 -0.46
N ARG A 67 -8.95 -27.66 0.85
CA ARG A 67 -8.35 -28.77 1.58
C ARG A 67 -8.79 -30.07 0.88
N PRO A 68 -7.87 -30.98 0.49
CA PRO A 68 -8.29 -32.31 0.07
C PRO A 68 -8.89 -33.02 1.29
N GLY A 69 -10.13 -33.50 1.13
CA GLY A 69 -10.81 -34.39 2.07
C GLY A 69 -10.42 -35.84 1.87
#